data_AF-A0A0W7X7N6-F1
#
_entry.id   AF-A0A0W7X7N6-F1
#
_cell.length_a   1.000
_cell.length_b   1.000
_cell.length_c   1.000
_cell.angle_alpha   90.00
_cell.angle_beta   90.00
_cell.angle_gamma   90.00
#
_symmetry.space_group_name_H-M   'P 1'
#
loop_
_entity.id
_entity.type
_entity.pdbx_description
1 polymer ?
#
loop_
_entity_poly.entity_id
_entity_poly.type
_entity_poly.pdbx_seq_one_letter_code
_entity_poly.pdbx_strand_id
1 'polypeptide(L)'
;MARRLVSDDQPMFRVLVVQRQRRDNPDWERGNVGSPRFLWDGPEYTTAYGPYNSIGAARGQLTFHTVDAYGEPRNGVVGGRIQRAHTTWEDVA
;
A
#
# COMPACT_ATOMS: atom_id res chain seq x y z
N MET A 1 -17.48 -25.65 14.33
CA MET A 1 -18.20 -24.52 14.97
C MET A 1 -17.38 -23.27 14.75
N ALA A 2 -17.79 -22.39 13.83
CA ALA A 2 -17.11 -21.12 13.60
C ALA A 2 -17.63 -20.09 14.61
N ARG A 3 -16.77 -19.55 15.47
CA ARG A 3 -17.10 -18.36 16.28
C ARG A 3 -16.85 -17.14 15.41
N ARG A 4 -17.94 -16.59 14.85
CA ARG A 4 -17.93 -15.27 14.23
C ARG A 4 -17.66 -14.26 15.35
N LEU A 5 -16.45 -13.70 15.41
CA LEU A 5 -16.18 -12.53 16.23
C LEU A 5 -16.89 -11.34 15.59
N VAL A 6 -18.15 -11.21 15.95
CA VAL A 6 -18.98 -10.05 15.70
C VAL A 6 -18.36 -8.88 16.45
N SER A 7 -17.59 -8.08 15.72
CA SER A 7 -17.47 -6.66 15.99
C SER A 7 -18.37 -5.96 14.97
N ASP A 8 -19.69 -6.06 15.14
CA ASP A 8 -20.64 -5.43 14.21
C ASP A 8 -20.62 -3.87 14.32
N ASP A 9 -19.94 -3.29 15.33
CA ASP A 9 -19.93 -1.84 15.56
C ASP A 9 -18.57 -1.13 15.51
N GLN A 10 -17.43 -1.84 15.52
CA GLN A 10 -16.14 -1.13 15.47
C GLN A 10 -15.72 -0.80 14.04
N PRO A 11 -15.38 0.47 13.74
CA PRO A 11 -14.91 0.85 12.42
C PRO A 11 -13.57 0.17 12.12
N MET A 12 -13.53 -0.65 11.07
CA MET A 12 -12.31 -1.23 10.54
C MET A 12 -11.73 -0.33 9.44
N PHE A 13 -10.41 -0.35 9.29
CA PHE A 13 -9.67 0.45 8.33
C PHE A 13 -8.73 -0.42 7.51
N ARG A 14 -8.61 -0.17 6.22
CA ARG A 14 -7.55 -0.74 5.38
C ARG A 14 -6.65 0.36 4.85
N VAL A 15 -5.39 0.02 4.65
CA VAL A 15 -4.43 0.89 3.98
C VAL A 15 -4.36 0.46 2.52
N LEU A 16 -4.46 1.40 1.60
CA LEU A 16 -4.22 1.18 0.18
C LEU A 16 -2.92 1.89 -0.17
N VAL A 17 -1.94 1.17 -0.67
CA VAL A 17 -0.68 1.73 -1.15
C VAL A 17 -0.64 1.57 -2.65
N VAL A 18 -0.44 2.69 -3.34
CA VAL A 18 -0.30 2.73 -4.79
C VAL A 18 1.18 2.67 -5.11
N GLN A 19 1.56 1.62 -5.83
CA GLN A 19 2.92 1.40 -6.29
C GLN A 19 2.97 1.45 -7.80
N ARG A 20 3.98 2.11 -8.32
CA ARG A 20 4.34 2.12 -9.73
C ARG A 20 5.44 1.09 -9.94
N GLN A 21 5.12 0.08 -10.75
CA GLN A 21 6.14 -0.87 -11.18
C GLN A 21 7.12 -0.14 -12.09
N ARG A 22 8.42 -0.26 -11.80
CA ARG A 22 9.43 0.18 -12.77
C ARG A 22 9.29 -0.71 -13.99
N ARG A 23 9.14 -0.13 -15.18
CA ARG A 23 9.34 -0.90 -16.42
C ARG A 23 10.79 -1.36 -16.44
N ASP A 24 11.02 -2.60 -16.86
CA ASP A 24 12.35 -3.11 -17.17
C ASP A 24 12.89 -2.29 -18.36
N ASN A 25 13.54 -1.17 -18.04
CA ASN A 25 14.15 -0.30 -19.01
C ASN A 25 15.67 -0.41 -18.85
N PRO A 26 16.38 -1.06 -19.80
CA PRO A 26 17.84 -1.21 -19.73
C PRO A 26 18.59 0.14 -19.77
N ASP A 27 17.94 1.23 -20.21
CA ASP A 27 18.54 2.58 -20.16
C ASP A 27 18.57 3.18 -18.76
N TRP A 28 17.76 2.67 -17.82
CA TRP A 28 17.83 3.05 -16.41
C TRP A 28 19.14 2.60 -15.78
N GLU A 29 19.60 1.37 -16.08
CA GLU A 29 20.90 0.85 -15.62
C GLU A 29 22.08 1.62 -16.24
N ARG A 30 21.88 2.25 -17.40
CA ARG A 30 22.90 3.05 -18.10
C ARG A 30 22.89 4.53 -17.73
N GLY A 31 21.99 4.98 -16.86
CA GLY A 31 21.99 6.35 -16.33
C GLY A 31 21.59 7.44 -17.33
N ASN A 32 20.75 7.11 -18.33
CA ASN A 32 20.39 8.08 -19.37
C ASN A 32 19.26 9.03 -18.89
N VAL A 33 19.66 10.12 -18.21
CA VAL A 33 18.77 11.13 -17.57
C VAL A 33 17.85 11.87 -18.57
N GLY A 34 18.08 11.74 -19.89
CA GLY A 34 17.37 12.49 -20.94
C GLY A 34 16.10 11.86 -21.51
N SER A 35 15.78 10.60 -21.19
CA SER A 35 14.56 9.96 -21.73
C SER A 35 13.27 10.54 -21.10
N PRO A 36 12.17 10.70 -21.84
CA PRO A 36 10.90 11.22 -21.30
C PRO A 36 10.29 10.31 -20.22
N ARG A 37 9.89 10.85 -19.05
CA ARG A 37 9.37 10.09 -17.88
C ARG A 37 8.31 9.03 -18.20
N PHE A 38 7.49 9.19 -19.24
CA PHE A 38 6.49 8.20 -19.64
C PHE A 38 7.07 6.86 -20.16
N LEU A 39 8.34 6.83 -20.59
CA LEU A 39 9.05 5.58 -20.91
C LEU A 39 9.51 4.81 -19.65
N TRP A 40 9.35 5.42 -18.47
CA TRP A 40 9.96 5.03 -17.20
C TRP A 40 8.87 4.66 -16.20
N ASP A 41 7.74 5.35 -16.32
CA ASP A 41 6.56 5.14 -15.51
C ASP A 41 5.78 3.92 -16.03
N GLY A 42 5.97 2.79 -15.35
CA GLY A 42 5.16 1.60 -15.58
C GLY A 42 3.75 1.72 -15.00
N PRO A 43 2.93 0.67 -15.17
CA PRO A 43 1.59 0.63 -14.60
C PRO A 43 1.60 0.81 -13.08
N GLU A 44 0.55 1.47 -12.58
CA GLU A 44 0.27 1.60 -11.15
C GLU A 44 -0.60 0.45 -10.68
N TYR A 45 -0.25 -0.11 -9.53
CA TYR A 45 -0.99 -1.16 -8.85
C TYR A 45 -1.29 -0.72 -7.44
N THR A 46 -2.47 -1.12 -6.95
CA THR A 46 -2.88 -0.81 -5.58
C THR A 46 -2.83 -2.08 -4.75
N THR A 47 -2.05 -2.06 -3.68
CA THR A 47 -2.00 -3.14 -2.69
C THR A 47 -2.78 -2.73 -1.46
N ALA A 48 -3.63 -3.62 -0.94
CA ALA A 48 -4.39 -3.39 0.27
C ALA A 48 -3.75 -4.11 1.47
N TYR A 49 -3.61 -3.41 2.60
CA TYR A 49 -3.11 -3.92 3.87
C TYR A 49 -4.15 -3.74 4.97
N GLY A 50 -4.14 -4.66 5.94
CA GLY A 50 -5.12 -4.74 7.03
C GLY A 50 -6.20 -5.80 6.76
N PRO A 51 -7.39 -5.70 7.38
CA PRO A 51 -7.90 -4.53 8.11
C PRO A 51 -7.32 -4.32 9.52
N TYR A 52 -7.40 -3.08 9.99
CA TYR A 52 -6.94 -2.56 11.28
C TYR A 52 -8.13 -2.00 12.08
N ASN A 53 -8.12 -2.22 13.40
CA ASN A 53 -9.20 -1.82 14.31
C ASN A 53 -9.16 -0.34 14.74
N SER A 54 -8.17 0.43 14.30
CA SER A 54 -8.06 1.85 14.62
C SER A 54 -7.40 2.64 13.49
N ILE A 55 -7.76 3.92 13.38
CA ILE A 55 -7.14 4.84 12.41
C ILE A 55 -5.66 5.07 12.72
N GLY A 56 -5.26 5.02 14.00
CA GLY A 56 -3.87 5.16 14.42
C GLY A 56 -3.00 4.00 13.91
N ALA A 57 -3.48 2.76 14.06
CA ALA A 57 -2.82 1.59 13.50
C ALA A 57 -2.71 1.68 11.97
N ALA A 58 -3.79 2.07 11.29
CA ALA A 58 -3.78 2.25 9.84
C ALA A 58 -2.80 3.36 9.39
N ARG A 59 -2.67 4.46 10.14
CA ARG A 59 -1.67 5.51 9.86
C ARG A 59 -0.24 5.01 10.02
N GLY A 60 0.05 4.30 11.11
CA GLY A 60 1.38 3.72 11.33
C GLY A 60 1.76 2.75 10.20
N GLN A 61 0.80 1.95 9.74
CA GLN A 61 1.00 0.98 8.66
C GLN A 61 1.13 1.67 7.30
N LEU A 62 0.35 2.72 7.04
CA LEU A 62 0.52 3.56 5.86
C LEU A 62 1.95 4.10 5.81
N THR A 63 2.41 4.76 6.88
CA THR A 63 3.79 5.27 6.96
C THR A 63 4.81 4.16 6.75
N PHE A 64 4.65 3.01 7.41
CA PHE A 64 5.57 1.88 7.27
C PHE A 64 5.68 1.37 5.83
N HIS A 65 4.58 1.34 5.08
CA HIS A 65 4.58 0.86 3.70
C HIS A 65 4.94 1.92 2.67
N THR A 66 4.82 3.21 3.01
CA THR A 66 5.13 4.30 2.08
C THR A 66 6.48 4.95 2.30
N VAL A 67 7.06 4.84 3.51
CA VAL A 67 8.28 5.55 3.93
C VAL A 67 9.36 4.55 4.34
N ASP A 68 10.62 4.88 4.07
CA ASP A 68 11.78 4.10 4.51
C ASP A 68 12.26 4.51 5.92
N ALA A 69 13.39 3.97 6.36
CA ALA A 69 13.94 4.23 7.69
C ALA A 69 14.42 5.69 7.88
N TYR A 70 14.60 6.45 6.79
CA TYR A 70 15.12 7.82 6.79
C TYR A 70 14.03 8.88 6.64
N GLY A 71 12.76 8.46 6.47
CA GLY A 71 11.67 9.40 6.24
C GLY A 71 11.40 9.67 4.75
N GLU A 72 12.09 8.99 3.85
CA GLU A 72 11.93 9.17 2.41
C GLU A 72 10.86 8.23 1.83
N PRO A 73 10.11 8.66 0.80
CA PRO A 73 9.19 7.78 0.10
C PRO A 73 9.90 6.54 -0.44
N ARG A 74 9.37 5.35 -0.16
CA ARG A 74 9.92 4.09 -0.68
C ARG A 74 9.88 4.09 -2.20
N ASN A 75 10.91 3.52 -2.81
CA ASN A 75 11.01 3.37 -4.26
C ASN A 75 9.75 2.71 -4.83
N GLY A 76 9.16 3.37 -5.84
CA GLY A 76 7.97 2.90 -6.52
C GLY A 76 6.67 3.24 -5.79
N VAL A 77 6.67 3.79 -4.58
CA VAL A 77 5.43 4.28 -3.96
C VAL A 77 5.06 5.63 -4.56
N VAL A 78 3.85 5.73 -5.10
CA VAL A 78 3.30 6.99 -5.67
C VAL A 78 2.23 7.60 -4.80
N GLY A 79 1.71 6.84 -3.84
CA GLY A 79 0.80 7.36 -2.83
C GLY A 79 0.23 6.28 -1.93
N GLY A 80 -0.58 6.70 -0.97
CA GLY A 80 -1.38 5.79 -0.19
C GLY A 80 -2.52 6.49 0.52
N ARG A 81 -3.55 5.73 0.86
CA ARG A 81 -4.75 6.24 1.53
C ARG A 81 -5.30 5.21 2.50
N ILE A 82 -5.99 5.70 3.52
CA ILE A 82 -6.73 4.87 4.47
C ILE A 82 -8.19 4.86 4.02
N GLN A 83 -8.80 3.68 3.96
CA GLN A 83 -10.21 3.51 3.64
C GLN A 83 -10.91 2.76 4.77
N ARG A 84 -12.16 3.11 5.06
CA ARG A 84 -13.00 2.28 5.94
C ARG A 84 -13.23 0.93 5.27
N ALA A 85 -12.89 -0.15 5.97
CA ALA A 85 -13.08 -1.52 5.49
C ALA A 85 -14.41 -2.06 6.01
N HIS A 86 -15.15 -2.74 5.13
CA HIS A 86 -16.42 -3.38 5.45
C HIS A 86 -16.25 -4.86 5.85
N THR A 87 -15.07 -5.44 5.63
CA THR A 87 -14.78 -6.85 5.89
C THR A 87 -14.14 -7.05 7.25
N THR A 88 -14.76 -7.91 8.06
CA THR A 88 -14.15 -8.57 9.22
C THR A 88 -13.42 -9.84 8.77
N TRP A 89 -12.40 -10.25 9.51
CA TRP A 89 -11.63 -11.46 9.23
C TRP A 89 -12.46 -12.73 9.47
N GLU A 90 -12.19 -13.77 8.68
CA GLU A 90 -12.64 -15.14 8.94
C GLU A 90 -11.39 -15.96 9.28
N ASP A 91 -11.36 -16.61 10.46
CA ASP A 91 -10.33 -17.59 10.78
C ASP A 91 -10.57 -18.83 9.91
N VAL A 92 -9.65 -19.12 8.99
CA VAL A 92 -9.65 -20.39 8.25
C VAL A 92 -8.86 -21.39 9.08
N ALA A 93 -9.58 -22.28 9.77
CA ALA A 93 -9.04 -23.41 10.53
C ALA A 93 -8.85 -24.64 9.64
#